data_AF-A0A925UJQ0-F1
#
_entry.id   AF-A0A925UJQ0-F1
#
_cell.length_a   1.000
_cell.length_b   1.000
_cell.length_c   1.000
_cell.angle_alpha   90.00
_cell.angle_beta   90.00
_cell.angle_gamma   90.00
#
_symmetry.space_group_name_H-M   'P 1'
#
loop_
_entity.id
_entity.type
_entity.pdbx_description
1 polymer ?
#
loop_
_entity_poly.entity_id
_entity_poly.type
_entity_poly.pdbx_seq_one_letter_code
_entity_poly.pdbx_strand_id
1 'polypeptide(L)'
;GGDANDPERLAALARELAPRITPGDPAIKQALRDATAEAVARGIFGVPTVEVGGRLFWGVDGLPMLAAFLRGEPWFDGPAWAVEGASRAGVQR
;
A
#
# COMPACT_ATOMS: atom_id res chain seq x y z
N GLY A 1 10.96 15.21 12.00
CA GLY A 1 11.37 14.90 10.63
C GLY A 1 12.87 14.98 10.52
N GLY A 2 13.50 14.15 9.70
CA GLY A 2 14.94 14.16 9.41
C GLY A 2 15.23 13.28 8.20
N ASP A 3 16.45 13.29 7.67
CA ASP A 3 16.81 12.49 6.48
C ASP A 3 16.65 10.98 6.74
N ALA A 4 15.82 10.33 5.93
CA ALA A 4 15.54 8.90 6.03
C ALA A 4 16.75 8.02 5.65
N ASN A 5 17.73 8.58 4.95
CA ASN A 5 18.94 7.87 4.52
C ASN A 5 20.15 8.14 5.43
N ASP A 6 19.98 8.94 6.49
CA ASP A 6 21.06 9.24 7.43
C ASP A 6 21.54 7.95 8.13
N PRO A 7 22.82 7.58 7.98
CA PRO A 7 23.34 6.31 8.51
C PRO A 7 23.38 6.27 10.05
N GLU A 8 23.59 7.39 10.73
CA GLU A 8 23.59 7.44 12.19
C GLU A 8 22.17 7.25 12.73
N ARG A 9 21.19 7.87 12.08
CA ARG A 9 19.77 7.71 12.44
C ARG A 9 19.29 6.28 12.18
N LEU A 10 19.66 5.68 11.06
CA LEU A 10 19.34 4.28 10.77
C LEU A 10 19.98 3.33 11.78
N ALA A 11 21.24 3.55 12.17
CA ALA A 11 21.91 2.75 13.20
C ALA A 11 21.26 2.90 14.58
N ALA A 12 20.86 4.12 14.97
CA ALA A 12 20.11 4.36 16.19
C ALA A 12 18.76 3.61 16.19
N LEU A 13 18.00 3.72 15.10
CA LEU A 13 16.72 3.05 14.94
C LEU A 13 16.86 1.52 14.96
N ALA A 14 17.88 0.97 14.30
CA ALA A 14 18.13 -0.47 14.30
C ALA A 14 18.45 -1.01 15.69
N ARG A 15 19.18 -0.25 16.52
CA ARG A 15 19.42 -0.61 17.93
C ARG A 15 18.15 -0.55 18.76
N GLU A 16 17.31 0.45 18.55
CA GLU A 16 16.05 0.63 19.29
C GLU A 16 15.03 -0.48 18.95
N LEU A 17 14.84 -0.77 17.66
CA LEU A 17 13.84 -1.74 17.21
C LEU A 17 14.32 -3.19 17.30
N ALA A 18 15.64 -3.42 17.36
CA ALA A 18 16.27 -4.74 17.34
C ALA A 18 15.61 -5.71 16.31
N PRO A 19 15.60 -5.34 15.02
CA PRO A 19 14.84 -6.07 14.02
C PRO A 19 15.36 -7.50 13.87
N ARG A 20 14.44 -8.46 13.73
CA ARG A 20 14.77 -9.88 13.47
C ARG A 20 15.47 -10.10 12.14
N ILE A 21 15.37 -9.11 11.25
CA ILE A 21 15.86 -9.14 9.88
C ILE A 21 16.93 -8.05 9.75
N THR A 22 18.08 -8.39 9.18
CA THR A 22 19.16 -7.43 8.92
C THR A 22 18.84 -6.58 7.69
N PRO A 23 18.69 -5.25 7.83
CA PRO A 23 18.55 -4.37 6.68
C PRO A 23 19.85 -4.36 5.87
N GLY A 24 19.82 -4.91 4.66
CA GLY A 24 20.99 -5.02 3.78
C GLY A 24 21.33 -6.44 3.32
N ASP A 25 20.72 -7.47 3.91
CA ASP A 25 20.84 -8.84 3.42
C ASP A 25 20.30 -8.93 1.97
N PRO A 26 21.07 -9.51 1.00
CA PRO A 26 20.62 -9.70 -0.37
C PRO A 26 19.24 -10.36 -0.50
N ALA A 27 18.91 -11.32 0.35
CA ALA A 27 17.61 -11.99 0.33
C ALA A 27 16.46 -11.04 0.66
N ILE A 28 16.68 -10.10 1.57
CA ILE A 28 15.69 -9.09 1.97
C ILE A 28 15.50 -8.04 0.88
N LYS A 29 16.59 -7.66 0.21
CA LYS A 29 16.51 -6.79 -0.96
C LYS A 29 15.73 -7.45 -2.11
N GLN A 30 15.91 -8.75 -2.32
CA GLN A 30 15.13 -9.50 -3.31
C GLN A 30 13.66 -9.58 -2.91
N ALA A 31 13.35 -9.94 -1.67
CA ALA A 31 11.97 -10.00 -1.17
C ALA A 31 11.23 -8.66 -1.31
N LEU A 32 11.90 -7.52 -1.06
CA LEU A 32 11.32 -6.19 -1.29
C LEU A 32 10.99 -5.94 -2.77
N ARG A 33 11.86 -6.37 -3.69
CA ARG A 33 11.61 -6.25 -5.14
C ARG A 33 10.43 -7.11 -5.57
N ASP A 34 10.38 -8.35 -5.09
CA ASP A 34 9.32 -9.29 -5.43
C ASP A 34 7.97 -8.80 -4.92
N ALA A 35 7.91 -8.32 -3.66
CA ALA A 35 6.70 -7.71 -3.11
C ALA A 35 6.24 -6.47 -3.90
N THR A 36 7.19 -5.65 -4.38
CA THR A 36 6.88 -4.49 -5.22
C THR A 36 6.34 -4.93 -6.59
N ALA A 37 6.94 -5.95 -7.21
CA ALA A 37 6.49 -6.49 -8.49
C ALA A 37 5.09 -7.11 -8.37
N GLU A 38 4.82 -7.82 -7.28
CA GLU A 38 3.51 -8.36 -6.97
C GLU A 38 2.47 -7.24 -6.82
N ALA A 39 2.77 -6.17 -6.08
CA ALA A 39 1.87 -5.02 -5.94
C ALA A 39 1.50 -4.41 -7.32
N VAL A 40 2.49 -4.22 -8.19
CA VAL A 40 2.28 -3.72 -9.55
C VAL A 40 1.42 -4.68 -10.37
N ALA A 41 1.69 -5.98 -10.31
CA ALA A 41 0.90 -7.00 -11.01
C ALA A 41 -0.58 -7.02 -10.57
N ARG A 42 -0.86 -6.56 -9.35
CA ARG A 42 -2.20 -6.44 -8.78
C ARG A 42 -2.87 -5.08 -9.06
N GLY A 43 -2.23 -4.24 -9.86
CA GLY A 43 -2.76 -2.92 -10.24
C GLY A 43 -2.54 -1.82 -9.19
N ILE A 44 -1.71 -2.06 -8.18
CA ILE A 44 -1.30 -1.03 -7.22
C ILE A 44 -0.29 -0.11 -7.90
N PHE A 45 -0.58 1.18 -7.92
CA PHE A 45 0.23 2.18 -8.62
C PHE A 45 0.79 3.28 -7.71
N GLY A 46 0.33 3.37 -6.46
CA GLY A 46 0.72 4.45 -5.55
C GLY A 46 0.63 4.05 -4.08
N VAL A 47 1.18 4.89 -3.22
CA VAL A 47 1.18 4.70 -1.76
C VAL A 47 0.58 5.91 -1.02
N PRO A 48 -0.13 5.71 0.11
CA PRO A 48 -0.55 4.41 0.63
C PRO A 48 -1.66 3.80 -0.24
N THR A 49 -1.63 2.47 -0.42
CA THR A 49 -2.76 1.68 -0.91
C THR A 49 -3.06 0.61 0.11
N VAL A 50 -4.32 0.48 0.53
CA VAL A 50 -4.80 -0.57 1.42
C VAL A 50 -5.72 -1.49 0.65
N GLU A 51 -5.53 -2.78 0.79
CA GLU A 51 -6.43 -3.78 0.24
C GLU A 51 -7.26 -4.43 1.33
N VAL A 52 -8.57 -4.53 1.10
CA VAL A 52 -9.48 -5.33 1.95
C VAL A 52 -10.46 -6.08 1.04
N GLY A 53 -10.51 -7.40 1.16
CA GLY A 53 -11.45 -8.23 0.39
C GLY A 53 -11.32 -8.09 -1.14
N GLY A 54 -10.09 -7.94 -1.65
CA GLY A 54 -9.81 -7.74 -3.07
C GLY A 54 -10.10 -6.33 -3.60
N ARG A 55 -10.52 -5.40 -2.75
CA ARG A 55 -10.75 -3.99 -3.11
C ARG A 55 -9.55 -3.14 -2.70
N LEU A 56 -9.11 -2.26 -3.59
CA LEU A 56 -7.99 -1.35 -3.37
C LEU A 56 -8.49 0.05 -3.03
N PHE A 57 -8.02 0.59 -1.90
CA PHE A 57 -8.26 1.96 -1.45
C PHE A 57 -6.93 2.71 -1.49
N TRP A 58 -6.80 3.65 -2.41
CA TRP A 58 -5.59 4.45 -2.60
C TRP A 58 -5.74 5.83 -1.97
N GLY A 59 -4.64 6.32 -1.38
CA GLY A 59 -4.54 7.66 -0.82
C GLY A 59 -5.00 7.77 0.63
N VAL A 60 -4.51 8.82 1.30
CA VAL A 60 -4.94 9.14 2.68
C VAL A 60 -6.39 9.65 2.68
N ASP A 61 -6.79 10.33 1.62
CA ASP A 61 -8.16 10.74 1.32
C ASP A 61 -9.10 9.56 1.03
N GLY A 62 -8.57 8.38 0.71
CA GLY A 62 -9.31 7.12 0.62
C GLY A 62 -9.63 6.47 1.97
N LEU A 63 -8.99 6.90 3.08
CA LEU A 63 -9.19 6.27 4.40
C LEU A 63 -10.63 6.37 4.95
N PRO A 64 -11.37 7.48 4.79
CA PRO A 64 -12.79 7.52 5.18
C PRO A 64 -13.64 6.49 4.43
N MET A 65 -13.37 6.28 3.14
CA MET A 65 -14.07 5.28 2.32
C MET A 65 -13.70 3.85 2.75
N LEU A 66 -12.43 3.57 3.05
CA LEU A 66 -11.99 2.31 3.65
C LEU A 66 -12.71 2.06 4.98
N ALA A 67 -12.82 3.06 5.84
CA ALA A 67 -13.49 2.92 7.13
C ALA A 67 -14.99 2.66 6.96
N ALA A 68 -15.64 3.29 5.98
CA ALA A 68 -17.03 3.02 5.61
C ALA A 68 -17.22 1.58 5.11
N PHE A 69 -16.30 1.08 4.29
CA PHE A 69 -16.30 -0.31 3.84
C PHE A 69 -16.17 -1.30 5.00
N LEU A 70 -15.22 -1.06 5.91
CA LEU A 70 -15.00 -1.91 7.09
C LEU A 70 -16.19 -1.90 8.07
N ARG A 71 -16.99 -0.83 8.08
CA ARG A 71 -18.25 -0.75 8.86
C ARG A 71 -19.44 -1.43 8.17
N GLY A 72 -19.26 -1.94 6.95
CA GLY A 72 -20.32 -2.59 6.18
C GLY A 72 -21.37 -1.61 5.66
N GLU A 73 -20.97 -0.41 5.22
CA GLU A 73 -21.93 0.54 4.65
C GLU A 73 -22.57 -0.02 3.36
N PRO A 74 -23.92 0.03 3.20
CA PRO A 74 -24.61 -0.67 2.12
C PRO A 74 -24.23 -0.26 0.69
N TRP A 75 -23.63 0.92 0.52
CA TRP A 75 -23.13 1.39 -0.79
C TRP A 75 -22.16 0.39 -1.44
N PHE A 76 -21.42 -0.34 -0.60
CA PHE A 76 -20.41 -1.31 -1.03
C PHE A 76 -20.97 -2.69 -1.44
N ASP A 77 -22.23 -2.98 -1.15
CA ASP A 77 -22.87 -4.27 -1.43
C ASP A 77 -23.51 -4.32 -2.83
N GLY A 78 -23.74 -3.15 -3.42
CA GLY A 78 -24.34 -2.98 -4.74
C GLY A 78 -23.33 -2.84 -5.88
N PRO A 79 -23.80 -2.57 -7.10
CA PRO A 79 -22.94 -2.41 -8.28
C PRO A 79 -22.13 -1.10 -8.25
N ALA A 80 -22.43 -0.18 -7.34
CA ALA A 80 -21.86 1.16 -7.30
C ALA A 80 -20.33 1.16 -7.28
N TRP A 81 -19.70 0.26 -6.52
CA TRP A 81 -18.25 0.10 -6.51
C TRP A 81 -17.68 -0.17 -7.91
N ALA A 82 -18.28 -1.14 -8.63
CA ALA A 82 -17.83 -1.53 -9.97
C ALA A 82 -18.12 -0.44 -11.01
N VAL A 83 -19.27 0.24 -10.90
CA VAL A 83 -19.68 1.31 -11.82
C VAL A 83 -18.77 2.53 -11.68
N GLU A 84 -18.55 3.02 -10.46
CA GLU A 84 -17.73 4.21 -10.22
C GLU A 84 -16.23 3.95 -10.41
N GLY A 85 -15.80 2.71 -10.19
CA GLY A 85 -14.42 2.27 -10.40
C GLY A 85 -14.06 1.98 -11.86
N ALA A 86 -15.03 1.94 -12.78
CA ALA A 86 -14.79 1.62 -14.18
C ALA A 86 -13.95 2.71 -14.88
N SER A 87 -13.02 2.27 -15.75
CA SER A 87 -12.27 3.18 -16.61
C SER A 87 -13.23 3.95 -17.52
N ARG A 88 -13.09 5.28 -17.57
CA ARG A 88 -13.88 6.15 -18.44
C ARG A 88 -13.32 6.13 -19.86
N ALA A 89 -14.19 6.29 -20.85
CA ALA A 89 -13.79 6.34 -22.25
C ALA A 89 -12.68 7.38 -22.48
N GLY A 90 -11.59 6.98 -23.12
CA GLY A 90 -10.42 7.83 -23.38
C GLY A 90 -9.31 7.79 -22.32
N VAL A 91 -9.50 7.09 -21.19
CA VAL A 91 -8.45 6.86 -20.19
C VAL A 91 -7.83 5.48 -20.41
N GLN A 92 -6.55 5.44 -20.80
CA GLN A 92 -5.73 4.21 -20.82
C GLN A 92 -4.81 4.24 -19.60
N ARG A 93 -4.74 3.12 -18.87
CA ARG A 93 -3.83 2.92 -17.73
C ARG A 93 -2.60 2.17 -18.18
#